data_AF-O50011-F1
#
_entry.id   AF-O50011-F1
#
_cell.length_a   1.000
_cell.length_b   1.000
_cell.length_c   1.000
_cell.angle_alpha   90.00
_cell.angle_beta   90.00
_cell.angle_gamma   90.00
#
_symmetry.space_group_name_H-M   'P 1'
#
loop_
_entity.id
_entity.type
_entity.pdbx_description
1 polymer ?
#
loop_
_entity_poly.entity_id
_entity_poly.type
_entity_poly.pdbx_seq_one_letter_code
_entity_poly.pdbx_strand_id
1 'polypeptide(L)'
;GGYYDAGDNIKFGFPMAFTTTMLSWSVIDFEKSMGAELGNALKAVRWGTDYLLKATAKIGSGVVFVQVGDPYSDHNCWERPEDM
;
A
#
# COMPACT_ATOMS: atom_id res chain seq x y z
N GLY A 1 -4.77 0.03 7.64
CA GLY A 1 -4.46 0.92 6.50
C GLY A 1 -3.27 0.39 5.73
N GLY A 2 -3.06 0.87 4.51
CA GLY A 2 -2.19 0.23 3.52
C GLY A 2 -2.94 -0.88 2.77
N TYR A 3 -2.27 -1.54 1.83
CA TYR A 3 -2.82 -2.65 1.04
C TYR A 3 -2.27 -3.99 1.53
N TYR A 4 -3.09 -5.04 1.44
CA TYR A 4 -2.57 -6.41 1.39
C TYR A 4 -1.89 -6.63 0.03
N ASP A 5 -0.84 -7.45 0.01
CA ASP A 5 0.07 -7.51 -1.14
C ASP A 5 -0.53 -8.23 -2.35
N ALA A 6 -1.13 -9.40 -2.12
CA ALA A 6 -1.70 -10.22 -3.17
C ALA A 6 -3.04 -10.86 -2.75
N GLY A 7 -3.13 -12.19 -2.79
CA GLY A 7 -4.26 -12.96 -2.25
C GLY A 7 -4.07 -13.37 -0.79
N ASP A 8 -2.98 -12.91 -0.18
CA ASP A 8 -2.63 -13.09 1.22
C ASP A 8 -2.99 -11.83 2.02
N ASN A 9 -2.78 -11.83 3.34
CA ASN A 9 -3.07 -10.66 4.18
C ASN A 9 -1.80 -10.02 4.77
N ILE A 10 -0.65 -10.29 4.15
CA ILE A 10 0.61 -9.64 4.49
C ILE A 10 0.66 -8.25 3.87
N LYS A 11 1.32 -7.33 4.58
CA LYS A 11 1.67 -6.02 4.05
C LYS A 11 3.15 -5.94 3.76
N PHE A 12 3.55 -6.34 2.56
CA PHE A 12 4.92 -6.19 2.09
C PHE A 12 5.17 -4.74 1.62
N GLY A 13 6.04 -4.03 2.34
CA GLY A 13 6.27 -2.60 2.11
C GLY A 13 6.95 -2.28 0.79
N PHE A 14 7.83 -3.16 0.29
CA PHE A 14 8.54 -2.93 -0.96
C PHE A 14 7.63 -2.93 -2.20
N PRO A 15 6.85 -3.98 -2.49
CA PRO A 15 5.87 -3.96 -3.58
C PRO A 15 4.79 -2.90 -3.39
N MET A 16 4.33 -2.64 -2.15
CA MET A 16 3.36 -1.56 -1.90
C MET A 16 3.92 -0.17 -2.25
N ALA A 17 5.17 0.11 -1.90
CA ALA A 17 5.83 1.38 -2.24
C ALA A 17 6.03 1.52 -3.75
N PHE A 18 6.44 0.45 -4.44
CA PHE A 18 6.54 0.43 -5.90
C PHE A 18 5.18 0.70 -6.56
N THR A 19 4.13 -0.01 -6.17
CA THR A 19 2.76 0.17 -6.69
C THR A 19 2.26 1.60 -6.45
N THR A 20 2.46 2.13 -5.24
CA THR A 20 2.08 3.52 -4.93
C THR A 20 2.84 4.52 -5.80
N THR A 21 4.11 4.26 -6.10
CA THR A 21 4.94 5.10 -6.98
C THR A 21 4.44 5.07 -8.41
N MET A 22 4.18 3.88 -8.96
CA MET A 22 3.67 3.72 -10.34
C MET A 22 2.28 4.33 -10.52
N LEU A 23 1.40 4.20 -9.53
CA LEU A 23 0.09 4.86 -9.53
C LEU A 23 0.24 6.39 -9.48
N SER A 24 1.10 6.90 -8.61
CA SER A 24 1.35 8.34 -8.50
C SER A 24 1.92 8.91 -9.80
N TRP A 25 2.88 8.23 -10.41
CA TRP A 25 3.44 8.62 -11.70
C TRP A 25 2.38 8.58 -12.80
N SER A 26 1.56 7.52 -12.84
CA SER A 26 0.46 7.43 -13.82
C SER A 26 -0.53 8.60 -13.69
N VAL A 27 -0.84 9.03 -12.46
CA VAL A 27 -1.69 10.21 -12.24
C VAL A 27 -1.02 11.47 -12.78
N ILE A 28 0.28 11.67 -12.51
CA ILE A 28 1.04 12.83 -13.01
C ILE A 28 1.01 12.90 -14.54
N ASP A 29 1.26 11.79 -15.23
CA ASP A 29 1.40 11.78 -16.69
C ASP A 29 0.04 11.77 -17.41
N PHE A 30 -0.99 11.16 -16.80
CA PHE A 30 -2.24 10.83 -17.49
C PHE A 30 -3.51 11.41 -16.85
N GLU A 31 -3.43 12.28 -15.84
CA GLU A 31 -4.61 12.85 -15.15
C GLU A 31 -5.70 13.36 -16.11
N LYS A 32 -5.31 14.02 -17.22
CA LYS A 32 -6.23 14.57 -18.23
C LYS A 32 -7.03 13.49 -18.98
N SER A 33 -6.51 12.27 -19.04
CA SER A 33 -7.13 11.12 -19.72
C SER A 33 -7.95 10.23 -18.77
N MET A 34 -7.82 10.42 -17.46
CA MET A 34 -8.48 9.56 -16.46
C MET A 34 -9.97 9.86 -16.26
N GLY A 35 -10.45 11.03 -16.66
CA GLY A 35 -11.87 11.39 -16.57
C GLY A 35 -12.43 11.25 -15.15
N ALA A 36 -13.53 10.51 -15.00
CA ALA A 36 -14.17 10.28 -13.71
C ALA A 36 -13.31 9.48 -12.72
N GLU A 37 -12.33 8.70 -13.21
CA GLU A 37 -11.49 7.85 -12.36
C GLU A 37 -10.35 8.60 -11.68
N LEU A 38 -10.05 9.84 -12.09
CA LEU A 38 -8.99 10.65 -11.45
C LEU A 38 -9.21 10.75 -9.92
N GLY A 39 -10.46 10.94 -9.50
CA GLY A 39 -10.81 11.01 -8.08
C GLY A 39 -10.53 9.70 -7.33
N ASN A 40 -10.78 8.54 -7.97
CA ASN A 40 -10.51 7.24 -7.37
C ASN A 40 -9.01 6.93 -7.36
N ALA A 41 -8.28 7.28 -8.44
CA ALA A 41 -6.83 7.13 -8.52
C ALA A 41 -6.12 7.94 -7.43
N LEU A 42 -6.53 9.20 -7.21
CA LEU A 42 -6.00 10.04 -6.13
C LEU A 42 -6.30 9.47 -4.73
N LYS A 43 -7.50 8.91 -4.52
CA LYS A 43 -7.84 8.22 -3.26
C LYS A 43 -6.98 6.97 -3.05
N ALA A 44 -6.73 6.20 -4.10
CA ALA A 44 -5.90 5.00 -4.05
C ALA A 44 -4.44 5.34 -3.71
N VAL A 45 -3.88 6.38 -4.34
CA VAL A 45 -2.56 6.95 -4.01
C VAL A 45 -2.53 7.39 -2.55
N ARG A 46 -3.53 8.17 -2.11
CA ARG A 46 -3.62 8.66 -0.72
C ARG A 46 -3.66 7.53 0.30
N TRP A 47 -4.38 6.43 0.03
CA TRP A 47 -4.44 5.29 0.94
C TRP A 47 -3.08 4.61 1.13
N GLY A 48 -2.31 4.48 0.04
CA GLY A 48 -0.94 3.97 0.07
C GLY A 48 0.02 4.92 0.79
N THR A 49 0.02 6.21 0.43
CA THR A 49 0.93 7.20 1.01
C THR A 49 0.64 7.50 2.48
N ASP A 50 -0.63 7.53 2.92
CA ASP A 50 -1.00 7.66 4.33
C ASP A 50 -0.40 6.51 5.17
N TYR A 51 -0.32 5.29 4.61
CA TYR A 51 0.33 4.17 5.28
C TYR A 51 1.86 4.31 5.29
N LEU A 52 2.47 4.69 4.16
CA LEU A 52 3.93 4.87 4.08
C LEU A 52 4.42 6.00 5.00
N LEU A 53 3.63 7.06 5.18
CA LEU A 53 3.91 8.11 6.17
C LEU A 53 3.91 7.57 7.60
N LYS A 54 2.98 6.67 7.94
CA LYS A 54 2.98 5.99 9.25
C LYS A 54 4.18 5.06 9.41
N ALA A 55 4.52 4.31 8.36
CA ALA A 55 5.67 3.40 8.34
C ALA A 55 7.03 4.12 8.48
N THR A 56 7.07 5.41 8.18
CA THR A 56 8.25 6.28 8.26
C THR A 56 8.14 7.35 9.36
N ALA A 57 7.12 7.27 10.24
CA ALA A 57 6.80 8.33 11.21
C ALA A 57 7.90 8.63 12.23
N LYS A 58 8.87 7.72 12.44
CA LYS A 58 10.05 7.98 13.28
C LYS A 58 11.12 8.76 12.51
N ILE A 59 10.74 9.94 12.01
CA ILE A 59 11.61 10.85 11.26
C ILE A 59 12.87 11.14 12.08
N GLY A 60 14.04 11.04 11.45
CA GLY A 60 15.35 11.27 12.08
C GLY A 60 15.94 10.09 12.83
N SER A 61 15.20 8.99 13.03
CA SER A 61 15.73 7.77 13.67
C SER A 61 16.36 6.77 12.68
N GLY A 62 16.15 6.96 11.37
CA GLY A 62 16.53 5.98 10.35
C GLY A 62 15.69 4.70 10.34
N VAL A 63 14.63 4.62 11.16
CA VAL A 63 13.75 3.45 11.24
C VAL A 63 12.63 3.53 10.22
N VAL A 64 12.45 2.44 9.46
CA VAL A 64 11.34 2.25 8.52
C VAL A 64 10.70 0.88 8.78
N PHE A 65 9.38 0.85 8.93
CA PHE A 65 8.62 -0.41 9.02
C PHE A 65 8.31 -0.92 7.61
N VAL A 66 8.88 -2.06 7.23
CA VAL A 66 8.78 -2.59 5.86
C VAL A 66 7.87 -3.80 5.72
N GLN A 67 7.37 -4.38 6.82
CA GLN A 67 6.48 -5.53 6.79
C GLN A 67 5.56 -5.54 8.02
N VAL A 68 4.32 -5.97 7.82
CA VAL A 68 3.39 -6.33 8.92
C VAL A 68 2.78 -7.68 8.59
N GLY A 69 2.90 -8.63 9.52
CA GLY A 69 2.49 -10.02 9.38
C GLY A 69 3.66 -10.98 9.18
N ASP A 70 3.47 -12.23 9.60
CA ASP A 70 4.39 -13.35 9.36
C ASP A 70 3.87 -14.19 8.18
N PRO A 71 4.62 -14.31 7.08
CA PRO A 71 4.13 -14.93 5.86
C PRO A 71 3.83 -16.41 6.04
N TYR A 72 4.57 -17.13 6.89
CA TYR A 72 4.30 -18.54 7.10
C TYR A 72 3.00 -18.76 7.86
N SER A 73 2.73 -17.97 8.90
CA SER A 73 1.46 -18.05 9.62
C SER A 73 0.28 -17.66 8.73
N ASP A 74 0.42 -16.56 7.98
CA ASP A 74 -0.64 -16.03 7.10
C ASP A 74 -0.97 -17.01 5.97
N HIS A 75 0.04 -17.53 5.27
CA HIS A 75 -0.17 -18.43 4.13
C HIS A 75 -0.63 -19.83 4.53
N ASN A 76 -0.55 -20.18 5.81
CA ASN A 76 -1.14 -21.41 6.36
C ASN A 76 -2.61 -21.22 6.80
N CYS A 77 -3.16 -20.01 6.69
CA CYS A 77 -4.56 -19.72 6.97
C CYS A 77 -5.29 -19.27 5.70
N TRP A 78 -6.46 -19.87 5.43
CA TRP A 78 -7.31 -19.45 4.32
C TRP A 78 -8.62 -18.92 4.87
N GLU A 79 -8.65 -17.63 5.17
CA GLU A 79 -9.81 -16.97 5.75
C GLU A 79 -9.94 -15.54 5.24
N ARG A 80 -11.07 -14.90 5.58
CA ARG A 80 -11.28 -13.50 5.26
C ARG A 80 -10.36 -12.65 6.13
N PRO A 81 -9.75 -11.57 5.62
CA PRO A 81 -8.91 -10.68 6.42
C PRO A 81 -9.63 -10.09 7.63
N GLU A 82 -10.96 -10.00 7.62
CA GLU A 82 -11.77 -9.53 8.75
C GLU A 82 -11.89 -10.54 9.90
N ASP A 83 -11.55 -11.81 9.67
CA ASP A 83 -11.66 -12.90 10.65
C ASP A 83 -10.30 -13.33 11.24
N MET A 84 -9.17 -12.73 10.78
CA MET A 84 -7.81 -12.96 11.29
C MET A 84 -7.53 -12.37 12.68
#